data_AF-Q7P3G6-F1
#
_entry.id   AF-Q7P3G6-F1
#
_cell.length_a   1.000
_cell.length_b   1.000
_cell.length_c   1.000
_cell.angle_alpha   90.00
_cell.angle_beta   90.00
_cell.angle_gamma   90.00
#
_symmetry.space_group_name_H-M   'P 1'
#
loop_
_entity.id
_entity.type
_entity.pdbx_description
1 polymer ?
#
loop_
_entity_poly.entity_id
_entity_poly.type
_entity_poly.pdbx_seq_one_letter_code
_entity_poly.pdbx_strand_id
1 'polypeptide(L)' 'MRVKTGIIRRKRHKRVLKAAKGFRGASGDAFKQAKQATRRAMAFATRDRKVNKRRMRQLWITRINSAAG' A
#
# COMPACT_ATOMS: atom_id res chain seq x y z
N MET A 1 -12.09 38.55 0.71
CA MET A 1 -12.13 37.87 -0.61
C MET A 1 -12.29 36.36 -0.39
N ARG A 2 -13.30 35.69 -0.98
CA ARG A 2 -13.54 34.24 -0.80
C ARG A 2 -12.80 33.41 -1.84
N VAL A 3 -11.88 32.54 -1.41
CA VAL A 3 -11.10 31.66 -2.30
C VAL A 3 -11.83 30.35 -2.57
N LYS A 4 -12.00 29.97 -3.84
CA LYS A 4 -12.64 28.71 -4.26
C LYS A 4 -11.65 27.54 -4.18
N THR A 5 -12.05 26.40 -3.63
CA THR A 5 -11.14 25.24 -3.39
C THR A 5 -11.36 24.03 -4.31
N GLY A 6 -12.33 24.10 -5.24
CA GLY A 6 -12.78 22.95 -6.03
C GLY A 6 -11.67 22.24 -6.83
N ILE A 7 -10.77 23.00 -7.46
CA ILE A 7 -9.67 22.46 -8.28
C ILE A 7 -8.64 21.74 -7.40
N ILE A 8 -8.24 22.35 -6.28
CA ILE A 8 -7.26 21.78 -5.34
C ILE A 8 -7.80 20.48 -4.74
N ARG A 9 -9.07 20.47 -4.32
CA ARG A 9 -9.74 19.28 -3.78
C ARG A 9 -9.77 18.15 -4.80
N ARG A 10 -10.15 18.45 -6.05
CA ARG A 10 -10.17 17.46 -7.15
C ARG A 10 -8.79 16.87 -7.42
N LYS A 11 -7.74 17.70 -7.48
CA LYS A 11 -6.34 17.23 -7.64
C LYS A 11 -5.92 16.30 -6.49
N ARG A 12 -6.23 16.66 -5.24
CA ARG A 12 -5.93 15.83 -4.06
C ARG A 12 -6.65 14.48 -4.10
N HIS A 13 -7.92 14.46 -4.49
CA HIS A 13 -8.70 13.22 -4.62
C HIS A 13 -8.12 12.31 -5.71
N LYS A 14 -7.81 12.86 -6.89
CA LYS A 14 -7.18 12.10 -7.98
C LYS A 14 -5.84 11.47 -7.57
N ARG A 15 -5.02 12.17 -6.77
CA ARG A 15 -3.75 11.62 -6.27
C ARG A 15 -3.96 10.38 -5.39
N VAL A 16 -4.94 10.42 -4.48
CA VAL A 16 -5.25 9.29 -3.60
C VAL A 16 -5.85 8.13 -4.38
N LEU A 17 -6.79 8.39 -5.29
CA LEU A 17 -7.40 7.34 -6.13
C LEU A 17 -6.36 6.70 -7.07
N LYS A 18 -5.41 7.48 -7.61
CA LYS A 18 -4.30 6.95 -8.39
C LYS A 18 -3.43 5.99 -7.57
N ALA A 19 -3.19 6.31 -6.30
CA ALA A 19 -2.43 5.45 -5.38
C ALA A 19 -3.22 4.23 -4.90
N ALA A 20 -4.56 4.28 -4.96
CA ALA A 20 -5.46 3.20 -4.56
C ALA A 20 -5.84 2.25 -5.71
N LYS A 21 -5.32 2.48 -6.93
CA LYS A 21 -5.60 1.62 -8.08
C LYS A 21 -5.25 0.17 -7.77
N GLY A 22 -6.14 -0.74 -8.17
CA GLY A 22 -6.00 -2.19 -7.91
C GLY A 22 -6.58 -2.65 -6.57
N PHE A 23 -7.03 -1.74 -5.70
CA PHE A 23 -7.81 -2.14 -4.52
C PHE A 23 -9.20 -2.63 -4.95
N ARG A 24 -9.69 -3.68 -4.28
CA ARG A 24 -11.00 -4.28 -4.58
C ARG A 24 -12.15 -3.38 -4.09
N GLY A 25 -13.18 -3.28 -4.92
CA GLY A 25 -14.43 -2.57 -4.62
C GLY A 25 -14.22 -1.10 -4.24
N ALA A 26 -15.01 -0.62 -3.29
CA ALA A 26 -15.05 0.80 -2.92
C ALA A 26 -13.72 1.33 -2.32
N SER A 27 -12.76 0.47 -1.97
CA SER A 27 -11.40 0.90 -1.61
C SER A 27 -10.58 1.40 -2.81
N GLY A 28 -10.96 1.07 -4.04
CA GLY A 28 -10.36 1.59 -5.27
C GLY A 28 -11.04 2.86 -5.81
N ASP A 29 -12.36 2.98 -5.61
CA ASP A 29 -13.18 4.02 -6.26
C ASP A 29 -13.65 5.13 -5.32
N ALA A 30 -14.00 4.80 -4.07
CA ALA A 30 -14.54 5.77 -3.12
C ALA A 30 -13.41 6.45 -2.32
N PHE A 31 -13.24 7.77 -2.49
CA PHE A 31 -12.13 8.53 -1.89
C PHE A 31 -11.91 8.30 -0.38
N LYS A 32 -12.99 8.24 0.41
CA LYS A 32 -12.89 8.04 1.87
C LYS A 32 -12.26 6.68 2.20
N GLN A 33 -12.73 5.62 1.55
CA GLN A 33 -12.22 4.27 1.76
C GLN A 33 -10.82 4.11 1.15
N ALA A 34 -10.61 4.62 -0.07
CA ALA A 34 -9.31 4.66 -0.73
C ALA A 34 -8.24 5.36 0.13
N LYS A 35 -8.57 6.46 0.80
CA LYS A 35 -7.65 7.14 1.72
C LYS A 35 -7.28 6.26 2.93
N GLN A 36 -8.25 5.55 3.51
CA GLN A 36 -7.99 4.66 4.64
C GLN A 36 -7.16 3.44 4.21
N ALA A 37 -7.53 2.82 3.08
CA ALA A 37 -6.84 1.68 2.51
C ALA A 37 -5.39 2.02 2.13
N THR A 38 -5.16 3.13 1.43
CA THR A 38 -3.80 3.56 1.04
C THR A 38 -2.93 3.84 2.26
N ARG A 39 -3.47 4.46 3.32
CA ARG A 39 -2.73 4.68 4.57
C ARG A 39 -2.31 3.36 5.23
N ARG A 40 -3.22 2.38 5.30
CA ARG A 40 -2.90 1.05 5.87
C ARG A 40 -1.86 0.31 5.01
N ALA A 41 -2.00 0.36 3.69
CA ALA A 41 -1.05 -0.25 2.76
C ALA A 41 0.37 0.34 2.91
N MET A 42 0.50 1.66 3.10
CA MET A 42 1.80 2.30 3.33
C MET A 42 2.46 1.85 4.65
N ALA A 43 1.67 1.67 5.71
CA ALA A 43 2.17 1.16 6.99
C ALA A 43 2.69 -0.29 6.83
N PHE A 44 1.91 -1.15 6.16
CA PHE A 44 2.33 -2.53 5.88
C PHE A 44 3.56 -2.58 4.97
N ALA A 45 3.64 -1.77 3.92
CA ALA A 45 4.80 -1.73 3.04
C ALA A 45 6.10 -1.45 3.80
N THR A 46 6.07 -0.52 4.76
CA THR A 46 7.25 -0.18 5.57
C THR A 46 7.64 -1.32 6.52
N ARG A 47 6.65 -1.94 7.17
CA ARG A 47 6.85 -3.12 8.03
C ARG A 47 7.43 -4.28 7.23
N ASP A 48 6.86 -4.55 6.05
CA ASP A 48 7.13 -5.75 5.27
C ASP A 48 8.50 -5.71 4.58
N ARG A 49 9.08 -4.53 4.36
CA ARG A 49 10.51 -4.42 3.97
C ARG A 49 11.43 -5.14 4.96
N LYS A 50 11.15 -5.07 6.26
CA LYS A 50 11.92 -5.79 7.30
C LYS A 50 11.53 -7.27 7.38
N VAL A 51 10.24 -7.59 7.19
CA VAL A 51 9.75 -8.98 7.18
C VAL A 51 10.34 -9.76 6.01
N ASN A 52 10.40 -9.17 4.81
CA ASN A 52 10.91 -9.83 3.60
C ASN A 52 12.36 -10.28 3.76
N LYS A 53 13.22 -9.47 4.41
CA LYS A 53 14.60 -9.88 4.72
C LYS A 53 14.65 -11.14 5.58
N ARG A 54 13.79 -11.22 6.60
CA ARG A 54 13.67 -12.40 7.48
C ARG A 54 13.09 -13.61 6.74
N ARG A 55 12.06 -13.41 5.93
CA ARG A 55 11.41 -14.47 5.14
C ARG A 55 12.36 -15.08 4.12
N MET A 56 13.18 -14.27 3.45
CA MET A 56 14.19 -14.76 2.50
C MET A 56 15.26 -15.58 3.21
N ARG A 57 15.75 -15.11 4.37
CA ARG A 57 16.69 -15.90 5.19
C ARG A 57 16.09 -17.23 5.62
N GLN A 58 14.84 -17.24 6.07
CA GLN A 58 14.15 -18.48 6.46
C GLN A 58 14.04 -19.44 5.27
N LEU A 59 13.66 -18.94 4.09
CA LEU A 59 13.58 -19.73 2.88
C LEU A 59 14.93 -20.35 2.49
N TRP A 60 16.02 -19.59 2.62
CA TRP A 60 17.36 -20.11 2.35
C TRP A 60 17.77 -21.22 3.32
N ILE A 61 17.49 -21.07 4.61
CA ILE A 61 17.75 -22.12 5.60
C ILE A 61 16.96 -23.38 5.24
N THR A 62 15.67 -23.26 4.93
CA THR A 62 14.85 -24.42 4.51
C THR A 62 15.44 -25.10 3.27
N ARG A 63 15.83 -24.33 2.25
CA ARG A 63 16.42 -24.88 1.02
C ARG A 63 17.75 -25.59 1.26
N ILE A 64 18.61 -25.03 2.11
CA ILE A 64 19.89 -25.65 2.47
C ILE A 64 19.65 -26.94 3.25
N ASN A 65 18.77 -26.90 4.25
CA ASN A 65 18.46 -28.09 5.06
C ASN A 65 17.86 -29.22 4.20
N SER A 66 16.98 -28.91 3.25
CA SER A 66 16.41 -29.89 2.31
C SER A 66 17.41 -30.42 1.28
N ALA A 67 18.55 -29.75 1.08
CA ALA A 67 19.60 -30.21 0.16
C ALA A 67 20.71 -30.99 0.88
N ALA A 68 20.87 -30.79 2.19
CA ALA A 68 21.89 -31.42 3.01
C ALA A 68 21.42 -32.73 3.66
N GLY A 69 20.11 -32.86 3.92
CA GLY A 69 19.47 -34.12 4.32
C GLY A 69 18.98 -34.90 3.11
#